data_AF-A0A9E0SQA7-F1
#
_entry.id   AF-A0A9E0SQA7-F1
#
_cell.length_a   1.000
_cell.length_b   1.000
_cell.length_c   1.000
_cell.angle_alpha   90.00
_cell.angle_beta   90.00
_cell.angle_gamma   90.00
#
_symmetry.space_group_name_H-M   'P 1'
#
loop_
_entity.id
_entity.type
_entity.pdbx_description
1 polymer ?
#
loop_
_entity_poly.entity_id
_entity_poly.type
_entity_poly.pdbx_seq_one_letter_code
_entity_poly.pdbx_strand_id
1 'polypeptide(L)'
;MSTTTIRIDDELKARLAAVAQQTGKTPHALILETLTDAVERAETDAALHRLADARWAALKRSGESVSWNDAKAYLQSRAAGKAVLKPKARVPAR
;
A
#
# COMPACT_ATOMS: atom_id res chain seq x y z
N MET A 1 22.95 5.85 18.76
CA MET A 1 21.93 6.40 17.86
C MET A 1 22.12 7.91 17.76
N SER A 2 21.95 8.50 16.57
CA SER A 2 22.04 9.95 16.36
C SER A 2 20.69 10.61 16.63
N THR A 3 20.68 11.74 17.30
CA THR A 3 19.48 12.56 17.51
C THR A 3 19.32 13.55 16.36
N THR A 4 18.15 13.56 15.73
CA THR A 4 17.78 14.54 14.70
C THR A 4 16.84 15.56 15.33
N THR A 5 17.23 16.84 15.35
CA THR A 5 16.38 17.93 15.82
C THR A 5 15.44 18.38 14.71
N ILE A 6 14.14 18.18 14.90
CA ILE A 6 13.09 18.61 13.96
C ILE A 6 12.43 19.87 14.54
N ARG A 7 12.36 20.93 13.74
CA ARG A 7 11.60 22.13 14.10
C ARG A 7 10.14 21.93 13.73
N ILE A 8 9.25 22.15 14.70
CA ILE A 8 7.81 22.15 14.54
C ILE A 8 7.27 23.44 15.14
N ASP A 9 6.19 23.97 14.58
CA ASP A 9 5.49 25.11 15.17
C ASP A 9 4.80 24.74 16.50
N ASP A 10 4.45 25.76 17.28
CA ASP A 10 3.85 25.58 18.61
C ASP A 10 2.45 24.97 18.53
N GLU A 11 1.71 25.21 17.45
CA GLU A 11 0.37 24.64 17.23
C GLU A 11 0.45 23.11 17.06
N LEU A 12 1.34 22.64 16.18
CA LEU A 12 1.58 21.23 15.93
C LEU A 12 2.12 20.54 17.19
N LYS A 13 3.00 21.20 17.94
CA LYS A 13 3.51 20.69 19.22
C LYS A 13 2.37 20.47 20.22
N ALA A 14 1.44 21.42 20.35
CA ALA A 14 0.29 21.29 21.25
C ALA A 14 -0.65 20.16 20.81
N ARG A 15 -0.92 20.03 19.50
CA ARG A 15 -1.74 18.96 18.94
C ARG A 15 -1.12 17.58 19.17
N LEU A 16 0.19 17.43 18.96
CA LEU A 16 0.91 16.19 19.23
C LEU A 16 0.84 15.80 20.70
N ALA A 17 0.99 16.76 21.62
CA ALA A 17 0.86 16.49 23.05
C ALA A 17 -0.53 16.00 23.43
N ALA A 18 -1.60 16.62 22.88
CA ALA A 18 -2.97 16.20 23.14
C ALA A 18 -3.26 14.78 22.61
N VAL A 19 -2.82 14.46 21.39
CA VAL A 19 -2.99 13.12 20.79
C VAL A 19 -2.18 12.08 21.57
N ALA A 20 -0.94 12.40 21.95
CA ALA A 20 -0.11 11.51 22.75
C ALA A 20 -0.78 11.19 24.10
N GLN A 21 -1.36 12.18 24.78
CA GLN A 21 -2.10 11.97 26.03
C GLN A 21 -3.31 11.07 25.83
N GLN A 22 -4.11 11.28 24.78
CA GLN A 22 -5.29 10.46 24.48
C GLN A 22 -4.94 9.01 24.15
N THR A 23 -3.77 8.79 23.54
CA THR A 23 -3.28 7.46 23.15
C THR A 23 -2.42 6.80 24.23
N GLY A 24 -2.18 7.45 25.37
CA GLY A 24 -1.32 6.96 26.44
C GLY A 24 0.17 6.89 26.06
N LYS A 25 0.60 7.66 25.07
CA LYS A 25 1.96 7.69 24.54
C LYS A 25 2.68 8.98 24.94
N THR A 26 4.01 8.99 24.83
CA THR A 26 4.78 10.25 24.89
C THR A 26 4.75 10.92 23.51
N PRO A 27 4.88 12.26 23.43
CA PRO A 27 4.96 12.95 22.14
C PRO A 27 6.10 12.43 21.26
N HIS A 28 7.24 12.07 21.87
CA HIS A 28 8.37 11.49 21.14
C HIS A 28 8.05 10.12 20.53
N ALA A 29 7.43 9.22 21.30
CA ALA A 29 7.03 7.91 20.80
C ALA A 29 6.02 8.03 19.65
N LEU A 30 5.04 8.94 19.80
CA LEU A 30 4.06 9.22 18.75
C LEU A 30 4.71 9.74 17.47
N ILE A 31 5.69 10.66 17.58
CA ILE A 31 6.42 11.18 16.41
C ILE A 31 7.18 10.06 15.71
N LEU A 32 7.88 9.20 16.46
CA LEU A 32 8.63 8.10 15.86
C LEU A 32 7.72 7.12 15.12
N GLU A 33 6.61 6.71 15.73
CA GLU A 33 5.62 5.83 15.10
C GLU A 33 5.05 6.45 13.83
N THR A 34 4.65 7.73 13.89
CA THR A 34 4.11 8.43 12.72
C THR A 34 5.13 8.50 11.57
N LEU A 35 6.41 8.74 11.88
CA LEU A 35 7.46 8.78 10.87
C LEU A 35 7.74 7.39 10.28
N THR A 36 7.76 6.36 11.10
CA THR A 36 7.89 4.97 10.63
C THR A 36 6.74 4.61 9.69
N ASP A 37 5.49 4.85 10.10
CA ASP A 37 4.30 4.59 9.29
C ASP A 37 4.34 5.36 7.95
N ALA A 38 4.78 6.62 7.98
CA ALA A 38 4.90 7.45 6.78
C ALA A 38 5.94 6.89 5.80
N VAL A 39 7.09 6.44 6.31
CA VAL A 39 8.15 5.84 5.49
C VAL A 39 7.70 4.51 4.91
N GLU A 40 7.16 3.60 5.72
CA GLU A 40 6.69 2.29 5.26
C GLU A 40 5.59 2.42 4.21
N ARG A 41 4.67 3.38 4.38
CA ARG A 41 3.63 3.68 3.41
C ARG A 41 4.22 4.20 2.10
N ALA A 42 5.14 5.15 2.16
CA ALA A 42 5.79 5.70 0.97
C ALA A 42 6.56 4.62 0.19
N GLU A 43 7.25 3.72 0.90
CA GLU A 43 7.96 2.60 0.30
C GLU A 43 7.00 1.60 -0.37
N THR A 44 5.89 1.28 0.31
CA THR A 44 4.84 0.40 -0.21
C THR A 44 4.19 0.98 -1.47
N ASP A 45 3.84 2.26 -1.44
CA ASP A 45 3.25 2.97 -2.58
C ASP A 45 4.22 3.01 -3.77
N ALA A 46 5.50 3.32 -3.52
CA ALA A 46 6.52 3.32 -4.55
C ALA A 46 6.75 1.93 -5.15
N ALA A 47 6.72 0.88 -4.33
CA ALA A 47 6.82 -0.51 -4.80
C ALA A 47 5.61 -0.91 -5.65
N LEU A 48 4.41 -0.53 -5.23
CA LEU A 48 3.17 -0.76 -5.97
C LEU A 48 3.20 -0.06 -7.33
N HIS A 49 3.61 1.21 -7.39
CA HIS A 49 3.72 1.95 -8.65
C HIS A 49 4.72 1.31 -9.61
N ARG A 50 5.92 0.95 -9.15
CA ARG A 50 6.90 0.25 -9.99
C ARG A 50 6.34 -1.06 -10.56
N LEU A 51 5.62 -1.83 -9.75
CA LEU A 51 4.98 -3.07 -10.17
C LEU A 51 3.84 -2.81 -11.19
N ALA A 52 3.03 -1.78 -10.96
CA ALA A 52 1.95 -1.39 -11.84
C ALA A 52 2.49 -0.96 -13.21
N ASP A 53 3.54 -0.14 -13.24
CA ASP A 53 4.19 0.30 -14.47
C ASP A 53 4.76 -0.87 -15.27
N ALA A 54 5.44 -1.81 -14.59
CA ALA A 54 5.97 -3.01 -15.23
C ALA A 54 4.84 -3.87 -15.83
N ARG A 55 3.74 -4.06 -15.09
CA ARG A 55 2.56 -4.82 -15.58
C ARG A 55 1.86 -4.11 -16.73
N TRP A 56 1.75 -2.78 -16.66
CA TRP A 56 1.16 -1.98 -17.72
C TRP A 56 1.98 -2.04 -19.00
N ALA A 57 3.30 -1.93 -18.90
CA ALA A 57 4.21 -2.11 -20.03
C ALA A 57 4.07 -3.51 -20.67
N ALA A 58 3.97 -4.56 -19.84
CA ALA A 58 3.74 -5.92 -20.32
C ALA A 58 2.39 -6.07 -21.05
N LEU A 59 1.31 -5.53 -20.48
CA LEU A 59 -0.02 -5.55 -21.08
C LEU A 59 -0.05 -4.78 -22.41
N LYS A 60 0.56 -3.59 -22.48
CA LYS A 60 0.68 -2.82 -23.74
C LYS A 60 1.43 -3.60 -24.83
N ARG A 61 2.41 -4.42 -24.45
CA ARG A 61 3.22 -5.19 -25.38
C ARG A 61 2.53 -6.47 -25.85
N SER A 62 1.90 -7.24 -24.96
CA SER A 62 1.27 -8.51 -25.32
C SER A 62 -0.19 -8.39 -25.74
N GLY A 63 -0.90 -7.38 -25.23
CA GLY A 63 -2.36 -7.27 -25.35
C GLY A 63 -3.12 -8.34 -24.57
N GLU A 64 -2.41 -9.27 -23.90
CA GLU A 64 -3.02 -10.38 -23.18
C GLU A 64 -3.51 -9.94 -21.80
N SER A 65 -4.80 -10.16 -21.54
CA SER A 65 -5.43 -9.86 -20.28
C SER A 65 -6.37 -10.99 -19.85
N VAL A 66 -6.76 -10.98 -18.58
CA VAL A 66 -7.82 -11.84 -18.05
C VAL A 66 -9.06 -10.98 -17.87
N SER A 67 -10.22 -11.47 -18.33
CA SER A 67 -11.48 -10.75 -18.13
C SER A 67 -11.77 -10.60 -16.64
N TRP A 68 -12.40 -9.48 -16.24
CA TRP A 68 -12.74 -9.26 -14.83
C TRP A 68 -13.64 -10.36 -14.27
N ASN A 69 -14.58 -10.88 -15.07
CA ASN A 69 -15.47 -11.96 -14.65
C ASN A 69 -14.70 -13.25 -14.32
N ASP A 70 -13.73 -13.64 -15.17
CA ASP A 70 -12.91 -14.83 -14.94
C ASP A 70 -12.00 -14.64 -13.71
N ALA A 71 -11.40 -13.44 -13.57
CA ALA A 71 -10.58 -13.10 -12.42
C ALA A 71 -11.38 -13.13 -11.12
N LYS A 72 -12.58 -12.53 -11.10
CA LYS A 72 -13.48 -12.52 -9.94
C LYS A 72 -13.91 -13.92 -9.54
N ALA A 73 -14.35 -14.75 -10.49
CA ALA A 73 -14.75 -16.13 -10.22
C ALA A 73 -13.60 -16.97 -9.64
N TYR A 74 -12.38 -16.80 -10.18
CA TYR A 74 -11.18 -17.42 -9.65
C TYR A 74 -10.88 -16.98 -8.21
N LEU A 75 -10.86 -15.66 -7.95
CA LEU A 75 -10.55 -15.11 -6.62
C LEU A 75 -11.56 -15.56 -5.56
N GLN A 76 -12.86 -15.54 -5.89
CA GLN A 76 -13.92 -16.01 -4.99
C GLN A 76 -13.78 -17.51 -4.68
N SER A 77 -13.46 -18.33 -5.68
CA SER A 77 -13.25 -19.77 -5.47
C SER A 77 -12.03 -20.07 -4.61
N ARG A 78 -10.93 -19.32 -4.80
CA ARG A 78 -9.72 -19.43 -3.97
C ARG A 78 -9.97 -18.97 -2.53
N ALA A 79 -10.72 -17.89 -2.33
CA ALA A 79 -11.12 -17.43 -1.00
C ALA A 79 -11.99 -18.46 -0.27
N ALA A 80 -12.79 -19.24 -1.00
CA ALA A 80 -13.56 -20.37 -0.47
C ALA A 80 -12.73 -21.67 -0.29
N GLY A 81 -11.40 -21.62 -0.40
CA GLY A 81 -10.51 -22.77 -0.23
C GLY A 81 -10.52 -23.79 -1.38
N LYS A 82 -11.20 -23.49 -2.50
CA LYS A 82 -11.28 -24.42 -3.64
C LYS A 82 -10.01 -24.36 -4.49
N ALA A 83 -9.49 -25.52 -4.86
CA ALA A 83 -8.37 -25.65 -5.79
C ALA A 83 -8.85 -25.48 -7.24
N VAL A 84 -9.02 -24.23 -7.68
CA VAL A 84 -9.35 -23.89 -9.07
C VAL A 84 -8.12 -23.49 -9.88
N LEU A 85 -8.13 -23.81 -11.18
CA LEU A 85 -7.08 -23.39 -12.11
C LEU A 85 -7.12 -21.87 -12.33
N LYS A 86 -5.94 -21.26 -12.47
CA LYS A 86 -5.82 -19.85 -12.78
C LYS A 86 -6.32 -19.58 -14.22
N PRO A 87 -7.14 -18.55 -14.44
CA PRO A 87 -7.58 -18.20 -15.78
C PRO A 87 -6.37 -17.81 -16.66
N LYS A 88 -6.39 -18.25 -17.91
CA LYS A 88 -5.34 -17.92 -18.89
C LYS A 88 -5.54 -16.50 -19.42
N ALA A 89 -4.45 -15.76 -19.55
CA ALA A 89 -4.46 -14.47 -20.23
C ALA A 89 -4.69 -14.69 -21.73
N ARG A 90 -5.46 -13.81 -22.35
CA ARG A 90 -5.82 -13.85 -23.78
C ARG A 90 -5.97 -12.44 -24.31
N VAL A 91 -5.73 -12.25 -25.60
CA VAL A 91 -6.08 -10.99 -26.27
C VAL A 91 -7.61 -10.91 -26.36
N PRO A 92 -8.27 -9.89 -25.78
CA PRO A 92 -9.72 -9.77 -25.88
C PRO A 92 -10.12 -9.51 -27.33
N ALA A 93 -11.22 -10.14 -27.78
CA ALA A 93 -11.82 -9.79 -29.06
C ALA A 93 -12.25 -8.32 -29.03
N ARG A 94 -12.04 -7.61 -30.15
CA ARG A 94 -12.45 -6.21 -30.31
C ARG A 94 -13.96 -6.04 -30.24
#